data_AF-A0A2S7DQY6-F1
#
_entry.id   AF-A0A2S7DQY6-F1
#
_cell.length_a   1.000
_cell.length_b   1.000
_cell.length_c   1.000
_cell.angle_alpha   90.00
_cell.angle_beta   90.00
_cell.angle_gamma   90.00
#
_symmetry.space_group_name_H-M   'P 1'
#
loop_
_entity.id
_entity.type
_entity.pdbx_description
1 polymer ?
#
loop_
_entity_poly.entity_id
_entity_poly.type
_entity_poly.pdbx_seq_one_letter_code
_entity_poly.pdbx_strand_id
1 'polypeptide(L)'
;MNPRAIAKRGIAGISLIEMMIAMVIGLVLMLGVIQVFSASRTASMLAEGNARAQENGRFALEFLQRDIRMAGHFGCVNDQAHFVRGEGDPVVTTGAASGSGHPLDFSVSIQGYEAPNTKPPASLTIGATWALPANLPSAISKLNPRGGSDILVLRYLAPESVPITTLTSGSTSVASFDATAGRRLTEGGQASPNLFGIADCAHATVFKGAYESGKVTANGTNLSKYSTRPSGQALIYRAESLVYYVGTSAASGEPVLMRARSNGADDYATPEELVEGIENMQLLFGLDQTDNMSTTSPPVGNISSQAVASDVSTGTDAVAAAQWRRVGQVQVGILARSPTPSAAERPANAVRNPSALGISFAQPTQADGRYRMTYESTIALRNRLFGN
;
A
#
# COMPACT_ATOMS: atom_id res chain seq x y z
N MET A 1 -65.63 -69.97 -21.61
CA MET A 1 -64.49 -69.17 -21.12
C MET A 1 -63.37 -69.28 -22.15
N ASN A 2 -63.07 -68.20 -22.87
CA ASN A 2 -62.03 -68.18 -23.90
C ASN A 2 -60.80 -67.43 -23.36
N PRO A 3 -59.59 -68.03 -23.33
CA PRO A 3 -58.41 -67.35 -22.83
C PRO A 3 -57.94 -66.29 -23.84
N ARG A 4 -57.87 -65.03 -23.42
CA ARG A 4 -57.24 -63.95 -24.20
C ARG A 4 -55.72 -64.15 -24.14
N ALA A 5 -55.12 -64.54 -25.26
CA ALA A 5 -53.68 -64.59 -25.43
C ALA A 5 -53.09 -63.17 -25.37
N ILE A 6 -52.14 -62.94 -24.45
CA ILE A 6 -51.33 -61.73 -24.41
C ILE A 6 -50.33 -61.83 -25.56
N ALA A 7 -50.53 -61.05 -26.61
CA ALA A 7 -49.57 -60.92 -27.70
C ALA A 7 -48.28 -60.29 -27.15
N LYS A 8 -47.22 -61.09 -27.02
CA LYS A 8 -45.85 -60.56 -26.85
C LYS A 8 -45.49 -59.82 -28.13
N ARG A 9 -45.49 -58.48 -28.08
CA ARG A 9 -44.86 -57.65 -29.12
C ARG A 9 -43.38 -58.04 -29.17
N GLY A 10 -42.98 -58.74 -30.23
CA GLY A 10 -41.57 -58.96 -30.54
C GLY A 10 -40.90 -57.62 -30.78
N ILE A 11 -39.74 -57.41 -30.16
CA ILE A 11 -38.87 -56.29 -30.47
C ILE A 11 -38.42 -56.48 -31.92
N ALA A 12 -38.83 -55.59 -32.82
CA ALA A 12 -38.31 -55.57 -34.18
C ALA A 12 -36.80 -55.31 -34.11
N GLY A 13 -36.00 -56.15 -34.77
CA GLY A 13 -34.55 -56.03 -34.79
C GLY A 13 -34.12 -54.69 -35.40
N ILE A 14 -33.23 -54.00 -34.72
CA ILE A 14 -32.67 -52.70 -35.10
C ILE A 14 -31.73 -52.94 -36.29
N SER A 15 -31.84 -52.18 -37.38
CA SER A 15 -30.94 -52.34 -38.52
C SER A 15 -29.54 -51.81 -38.19
N LEU A 16 -28.51 -52.40 -38.79
CA LEU A 16 -27.12 -51.97 -38.61
C LEU A 16 -26.92 -50.51 -39.03
N ILE A 17 -27.70 -50.06 -40.02
CA ILE A 17 -27.70 -48.67 -40.50
C ILE A 17 -28.31 -47.70 -39.49
N GLU A 18 -29.39 -48.07 -38.78
CA GLU A 18 -29.98 -47.25 -37.72
C GLU A 18 -29.02 -47.07 -36.54
N MET A 19 -28.27 -48.11 -36.18
CA MET A 19 -27.23 -48.01 -35.15
C MET A 19 -26.10 -47.08 -35.58
N MET A 20 -25.65 -47.16 -36.84
CA MET A 20 -24.62 -46.26 -37.38
C MET A 20 -25.09 -44.80 -37.38
N ILE A 21 -26.32 -44.54 -37.82
CA ILE A 21 -26.89 -43.18 -37.85
C ILE A 21 -27.06 -42.64 -36.43
N ALA A 22 -27.58 -43.45 -35.50
CA ALA A 22 -27.77 -43.05 -34.10
C ALA A 22 -26.43 -42.70 -33.42
N MET A 23 -25.36 -43.47 -33.68
CA MET A 23 -24.03 -43.17 -33.16
C MET A 23 -23.45 -41.88 -33.72
N VAL A 24 -23.59 -41.64 -35.03
CA VAL A 24 -23.09 -40.41 -35.67
C VAL A 24 -23.81 -39.18 -35.12
N ILE A 25 -25.14 -39.23 -35.01
CA ILE A 25 -25.94 -38.14 -34.43
C ILE A 25 -25.56 -37.91 -32.96
N GLY A 26 -25.42 -38.98 -32.17
CA GLY A 26 -25.00 -38.90 -30.78
C GLY A 26 -23.62 -38.23 -30.62
N LEU A 27 -22.67 -38.57 -31.50
CA LEU A 27 -21.33 -38.00 -31.47
C LEU A 27 -21.33 -36.51 -31.82
N VAL A 28 -22.09 -36.10 -32.84
CA VAL A 28 -22.24 -34.68 -33.23
C VAL A 28 -22.90 -33.87 -32.11
N LEU A 29 -23.95 -34.41 -31.47
CA LEU A 29 -24.61 -33.73 -30.35
C LEU A 29 -23.68 -33.60 -29.15
N MET A 30 -22.93 -34.65 -28.79
CA MET A 30 -21.97 -34.62 -27.69
C MET A 30 -20.85 -33.60 -27.94
N LEU A 31 -20.35 -33.50 -29.18
CA LEU A 31 -19.38 -32.45 -29.55
C LEU A 31 -19.94 -31.05 -29.33
N GLY A 32 -21.20 -30.80 -29.74
CA GLY A 32 -21.87 -29.53 -29.50
C GLY A 32 -22.02 -29.20 -28.01
N VAL A 33 -22.43 -30.17 -27.19
CA VAL A 33 -22.57 -30.00 -25.74
C VAL A 33 -21.21 -29.72 -25.07
N ILE A 34 -20.14 -30.42 -25.48
CA ILE A 34 -18.79 -30.20 -24.96
C ILE A 34 -18.31 -28.79 -25.27
N GLN A 35 -18.57 -28.28 -26.50
CA GLN A 35 -18.22 -26.91 -26.87
C GLN A 35 -18.94 -25.87 -26.00
N VAL A 36 -20.26 -26.02 -25.81
CA VAL A 36 -21.05 -25.11 -24.98
C VAL A 36 -20.60 -25.15 -23.52
N PHE A 37 -20.36 -26.35 -22.98
CA PHE A 37 -19.88 -26.52 -21.61
C PHE A 37 -18.49 -25.91 -21.42
N SER A 38 -17.56 -26.14 -22.36
CA SER A 38 -16.21 -25.56 -22.34
C SER A 38 -16.27 -24.03 -22.38
N ALA A 39 -17.03 -23.45 -23.30
CA ALA A 39 -17.21 -22.00 -23.40
C ALA A 39 -17.82 -21.41 -22.11
N SER A 40 -18.83 -22.08 -21.54
CA SER A 40 -19.48 -21.65 -20.29
C SER A 40 -18.51 -21.70 -19.11
N ARG A 41 -17.68 -22.75 -19.01
CA ARG A 41 -16.64 -22.88 -17.98
C ARG A 41 -15.58 -21.78 -18.12
N THR A 42 -15.10 -21.52 -19.33
CA THR A 42 -14.12 -20.45 -19.60
C THR A 42 -14.68 -19.08 -19.25
N ALA A 43 -15.94 -18.81 -19.63
CA ALA A 43 -16.62 -17.57 -19.28
C ALA A 43 -16.79 -17.42 -17.76
N SER A 44 -17.15 -18.49 -17.04
CA SER A 44 -17.26 -18.47 -15.58
C SER A 44 -15.92 -18.20 -14.90
N MET A 45 -14.83 -18.83 -15.34
CA MET A 45 -13.50 -18.60 -14.78
C MET A 45 -12.99 -17.18 -15.07
N LEU A 46 -13.31 -16.63 -16.25
CA LEU A 46 -12.98 -15.24 -16.57
C LEU A 46 -13.77 -14.25 -15.69
N ALA A 47 -15.07 -14.50 -15.49
CA ALA A 47 -15.91 -13.68 -14.63
C ALA A 47 -15.40 -13.67 -13.18
N GLU A 48 -15.04 -14.85 -12.64
CA GLU A 48 -14.45 -14.96 -11.31
C GLU A 48 -13.08 -14.28 -11.21
N GLY A 49 -12.20 -14.51 -12.20
CA GLY A 49 -10.87 -13.87 -12.24
C GLY A 49 -10.96 -12.35 -12.29
N ASN A 50 -11.91 -11.81 -13.07
CA ASN A 50 -12.18 -10.37 -13.13
C ASN A 50 -12.75 -9.83 -11.80
N ALA A 51 -13.67 -10.56 -11.16
CA ALA A 51 -14.23 -10.15 -9.88
C ALA A 51 -13.17 -10.10 -8.77
N ARG A 52 -12.31 -11.12 -8.69
CA ARG A 52 -11.19 -11.19 -7.73
C ARG A 52 -10.17 -10.08 -7.97
N ALA A 53 -9.77 -9.84 -9.23
CA ALA A 53 -8.80 -8.78 -9.55
C ALA A 53 -9.34 -7.38 -9.22
N GLN A 54 -10.66 -7.14 -9.41
CA GLN A 54 -11.33 -5.90 -9.01
C GLN A 54 -11.42 -5.73 -7.50
N GLU A 55 -11.81 -6.78 -6.79
CA GLU A 55 -11.88 -6.76 -5.35
C GLU A 55 -10.50 -6.47 -4.73
N ASN A 56 -9.46 -7.18 -5.17
CA ASN A 56 -8.09 -6.99 -4.70
C ASN A 56 -7.58 -5.59 -5.04
N GLY A 57 -7.79 -5.11 -6.28
CA GLY A 57 -7.41 -3.76 -6.67
C GLY A 57 -8.06 -2.69 -5.78
N ARG A 58 -9.36 -2.83 -5.48
CA ARG A 58 -10.09 -1.91 -4.59
C ARG A 58 -9.54 -1.93 -3.17
N PHE A 59 -9.30 -3.10 -2.59
CA PHE A 59 -8.74 -3.21 -1.23
C PHE A 59 -7.31 -2.63 -1.14
N ALA A 60 -6.48 -2.88 -2.16
CA ALA A 60 -5.12 -2.36 -2.19
C ALA A 60 -5.11 -0.82 -2.16
N LEU A 61 -5.93 -0.19 -3.01
CA LEU A 61 -6.08 1.27 -3.02
C LEU A 61 -6.69 1.80 -1.72
N GLU A 62 -7.61 1.09 -1.08
CA GLU A 62 -8.20 1.49 0.21
C GLU A 62 -7.15 1.55 1.33
N PHE A 63 -6.30 0.52 1.45
CA PHE A 63 -5.20 0.51 2.42
C PHE A 63 -4.21 1.64 2.18
N LEU A 64 -3.75 1.81 0.92
CA LEU A 64 -2.81 2.85 0.55
C LEU A 64 -3.41 4.25 0.79
N GLN A 65 -4.66 4.48 0.36
CA GLN A 65 -5.33 5.77 0.52
C GLN A 65 -5.50 6.15 1.99
N ARG A 66 -5.89 5.21 2.86
CA ARG A 66 -6.08 5.50 4.29
C ARG A 66 -4.78 5.99 4.92
N ASP A 67 -3.69 5.27 4.68
CA ASP A 67 -2.41 5.53 5.36
C ASP A 67 -1.66 6.72 4.69
N ILE A 68 -1.76 6.89 3.36
CA ILE A 68 -1.22 8.07 2.63
C ILE A 68 -1.86 9.36 3.14
N ARG A 69 -3.19 9.36 3.39
CA ARG A 69 -3.89 10.55 3.91
C ARG A 69 -3.43 10.94 5.32
N MET A 70 -2.83 10.01 6.07
CA MET A 70 -2.31 10.26 7.42
C MET A 70 -0.86 10.74 7.42
N ALA A 71 -0.12 10.58 6.32
CA ALA A 71 1.24 11.11 6.20
C ALA A 71 1.28 12.59 6.62
N GLY A 72 2.24 12.94 7.49
CA GLY A 72 2.42 14.31 7.98
C GLY A 72 1.48 14.72 9.12
N HIS A 73 0.68 13.81 9.68
CA HIS A 73 -0.08 14.09 10.89
C HIS A 73 0.86 14.13 12.11
N PHE A 74 0.98 15.28 12.76
CA PHE A 74 1.80 15.47 13.97
C PHE A 74 0.99 16.08 15.12
N GLY A 75 -0.27 15.68 15.26
CA GLY A 75 -1.14 16.10 16.35
C GLY A 75 -2.10 17.20 15.91
N CYS A 76 -2.14 18.31 16.65
CA CYS A 76 -3.15 19.36 16.43
C CYS A 76 -2.96 20.10 15.10
N VAL A 77 -1.72 20.31 14.68
CA VAL A 77 -1.40 20.88 13.37
C VAL A 77 -0.53 19.90 12.57
N ASN A 78 -0.41 20.17 11.28
CA ASN A 78 0.34 19.30 10.39
C ASN A 78 1.84 19.63 10.33
N ASP A 79 2.64 18.75 9.71
CA ASP A 79 4.10 18.91 9.59
C ASP A 79 4.51 20.23 8.91
N GLN A 80 3.83 20.63 7.85
CA GLN A 80 4.16 21.88 7.17
C GLN A 80 3.81 23.12 8.01
N ALA A 81 2.74 23.10 8.80
CA ALA A 81 2.38 24.19 9.71
C ALA A 81 3.44 24.36 10.81
N HIS A 82 3.97 23.26 11.35
CA HIS A 82 5.11 23.31 12.27
C HIS A 82 6.37 23.88 11.59
N PHE A 83 6.62 23.51 10.34
CA PHE A 83 7.74 24.04 9.57
C PHE A 83 7.64 25.55 9.32
N VAL A 84 6.47 26.05 8.91
CA VAL A 84 6.26 27.48 8.61
C VAL A 84 6.37 28.37 9.86
N ARG A 85 6.06 27.85 11.06
CA ARG A 85 6.32 28.56 12.31
C ARG A 85 7.80 28.79 12.58
N GLY A 86 8.68 27.94 12.03
CA GLY A 86 10.12 28.08 12.17
C GLY A 86 10.66 27.75 13.57
N GLU A 87 9.89 27.03 14.38
CA GLU A 87 10.26 26.67 15.77
C GLU A 87 11.11 25.40 15.86
N GLY A 88 11.43 24.78 14.71
CA GLY A 88 12.24 23.56 14.63
C GLY A 88 11.46 22.26 14.86
N ASP A 89 10.14 22.29 14.72
CA ASP A 89 9.25 21.13 14.85
C ASP A 89 8.92 20.48 13.48
N PRO A 90 8.59 19.17 13.43
CA PRO A 90 8.65 18.23 14.55
C PRO A 90 10.10 17.96 14.97
N VAL A 91 10.36 17.95 16.28
CA VAL A 91 11.65 17.54 16.83
C VAL A 91 11.73 16.02 16.84
N VAL A 92 12.76 15.45 16.20
CA VAL A 92 12.96 14.00 16.11
C VAL A 92 14.16 13.61 16.96
N THR A 93 13.95 12.90 18.07
CA THR A 93 15.01 12.45 19.00
C THR A 93 15.28 10.95 18.89
N THR A 94 14.89 10.33 17.79
CA THR A 94 15.05 8.88 17.55
C THR A 94 16.50 8.47 17.24
N GLY A 95 17.37 9.45 16.96
CA GLY A 95 18.73 9.26 16.47
C GLY A 95 18.86 9.29 14.94
N ALA A 96 17.74 9.37 14.21
CA ALA A 96 17.74 9.46 12.76
C ALA A 96 18.11 10.88 12.28
N ALA A 97 19.02 10.97 11.30
CA ALA A 97 19.34 12.23 10.63
C ALA A 97 18.27 12.59 9.59
N SER A 98 18.02 13.89 9.41
CA SER A 98 17.01 14.37 8.44
C SER A 98 17.39 14.02 7.01
N GLY A 99 16.46 13.38 6.30
CA GLY A 99 16.61 12.91 4.93
C GLY A 99 17.44 11.64 4.76
N SER A 100 17.88 11.01 5.85
CA SER A 100 18.78 9.84 5.79
C SER A 100 18.16 8.59 5.18
N GLY A 101 16.85 8.56 4.95
CA GLY A 101 16.12 7.35 4.54
C GLY A 101 15.94 6.33 5.67
N HIS A 102 16.33 6.69 6.90
CA HIS A 102 16.19 5.85 8.09
C HIS A 102 14.69 5.58 8.38
N PRO A 103 14.31 4.38 8.88
CA PRO A 103 12.91 4.08 9.22
C PRO A 103 12.31 5.11 10.19
N LEU A 104 13.13 5.61 11.12
CA LEU A 104 12.73 6.57 12.16
C LEU A 104 12.97 8.05 11.81
N ASP A 105 13.20 8.39 10.55
CA ASP A 105 13.34 9.79 10.11
C ASP A 105 11.97 10.47 9.92
N PHE A 106 11.37 10.93 11.01
CA PHE A 106 10.08 11.63 10.98
C PHE A 106 10.16 13.06 10.44
N SER A 107 11.35 13.55 10.07
CA SER A 107 11.47 14.85 9.39
C SER A 107 10.97 14.79 7.93
N VAL A 108 10.77 13.58 7.41
CA VAL A 108 10.23 13.29 6.08
C VAL A 108 9.04 12.34 6.20
N SER A 109 7.82 12.90 6.13
CA SER A 109 6.59 12.15 6.34
C SER A 109 6.17 11.25 5.18
N ILE A 110 6.72 11.47 4.00
CA ILE A 110 6.50 10.65 2.82
C ILE A 110 7.78 10.56 2.00
N GLN A 111 8.11 9.37 1.56
CA GLN A 111 9.28 9.11 0.73
C GLN A 111 8.97 7.97 -0.23
N GLY A 112 9.48 8.05 -1.46
CA GLY A 112 9.34 7.02 -2.48
C GLY A 112 10.70 6.52 -2.94
N TYR A 113 10.73 5.29 -3.44
CA TYR A 113 11.88 4.74 -4.16
C TYR A 113 11.41 4.18 -5.49
N GLU A 114 11.97 4.73 -6.56
CA GLU A 114 11.59 4.47 -7.94
C GLU A 114 12.20 3.17 -8.44
N ALA A 115 11.40 2.30 -9.05
CA ALA A 115 11.92 1.16 -9.76
C ALA A 115 12.76 1.57 -10.99
N PRO A 116 13.75 0.78 -11.42
CA PRO A 116 14.47 1.11 -12.64
C PRO A 116 13.57 0.98 -13.88
N ASN A 117 13.69 1.96 -14.79
CA ASN A 117 12.98 2.01 -16.09
C ASN A 117 11.45 2.20 -15.99
N THR A 118 10.97 2.87 -14.94
CA THR A 118 9.55 3.16 -14.71
C THR A 118 9.18 4.64 -14.78
N LYS A 119 10.05 5.50 -15.31
CA LYS A 119 9.70 6.90 -15.62
C LYS A 119 8.74 6.98 -16.81
N PRO A 120 7.52 7.53 -16.68
CA PRO A 120 6.57 7.60 -17.79
C PRO A 120 7.05 8.52 -18.93
N PRO A 121 6.77 8.17 -20.21
CA PRO A 121 6.20 6.90 -20.64
C PRO A 121 7.25 5.78 -20.62
N ALA A 122 6.89 4.61 -20.09
CA ALA A 122 7.74 3.42 -20.16
C ALA A 122 6.92 2.15 -20.41
N SER A 123 7.63 1.04 -20.65
CA SER A 123 7.03 -0.28 -20.85
C SER A 123 7.79 -1.34 -20.08
N LEU A 124 7.06 -2.13 -19.29
CA LEU A 124 7.58 -3.29 -18.59
C LEU A 124 7.01 -4.57 -19.20
N THR A 125 7.84 -5.60 -19.37
CA THR A 125 7.36 -6.93 -19.81
C THR A 125 7.00 -7.77 -18.60
N ILE A 126 5.74 -8.19 -18.50
CA ILE A 126 5.25 -9.05 -17.42
C ILE A 126 6.09 -10.33 -17.35
N GLY A 127 6.42 -10.76 -16.13
CA GLY A 127 7.21 -11.97 -15.89
C GLY A 127 8.71 -11.83 -16.18
N ALA A 128 9.18 -10.67 -16.64
CA ALA A 128 10.60 -10.39 -16.71
C ALA A 128 11.22 -10.26 -15.30
N THR A 129 12.52 -10.47 -15.21
CA THR A 129 13.28 -10.16 -13.99
C THR A 129 13.53 -8.66 -13.94
N TRP A 130 13.02 -8.01 -12.89
CA TRP A 130 13.20 -6.59 -12.67
C TRP A 130 14.16 -6.32 -11.51
N ALA A 131 14.93 -5.24 -11.62
CA ALA A 131 15.81 -4.79 -10.57
C ALA A 131 15.03 -4.03 -9.46
N LEU A 132 15.63 -3.97 -8.28
CA LEU A 132 15.15 -3.13 -7.17
C LEU A 132 15.52 -1.66 -7.43
N PRO A 133 14.81 -0.71 -6.77
CA PRO A 133 15.24 0.68 -6.71
C PRO A 133 16.70 0.84 -6.31
N ALA A 134 17.41 1.76 -6.97
CA ALA A 134 18.79 2.09 -6.62
C ALA A 134 18.87 2.76 -5.24
N ASN A 135 19.98 2.57 -4.53
CA ASN A 135 20.25 3.17 -3.21
C ASN A 135 19.16 2.90 -2.15
N LEU A 136 18.45 1.77 -2.27
CA LEU A 136 17.43 1.40 -1.30
C LEU A 136 18.05 1.18 0.09
N PRO A 137 17.53 1.80 1.17
CA PRO A 137 18.01 1.57 2.52
C PRO A 137 18.02 0.09 2.89
N SER A 138 19.02 -0.34 3.66
CA SER A 138 19.18 -1.74 4.06
C SER A 138 17.98 -2.29 4.84
N ALA A 139 17.32 -1.44 5.64
CA ALA A 139 16.09 -1.79 6.35
C ALA A 139 14.94 -2.16 5.40
N ILE A 140 14.89 -1.60 4.19
CA ILE A 140 13.85 -1.91 3.21
C ILE A 140 14.30 -3.08 2.31
N SER A 141 15.55 -3.13 1.88
CA SER A 141 16.03 -4.24 1.02
C SER A 141 15.95 -5.61 1.70
N LYS A 142 16.12 -5.67 3.03
CA LYS A 142 15.92 -6.90 3.84
C LYS A 142 14.49 -7.43 3.82
N LEU A 143 13.50 -6.60 3.51
CA LEU A 143 12.10 -7.01 3.37
C LEU A 143 11.83 -7.80 2.08
N ASN A 144 12.86 -7.96 1.24
CA ASN A 144 12.83 -8.71 -0.01
C ASN A 144 11.69 -8.27 -0.96
N PRO A 145 11.59 -6.96 -1.31
CA PRO A 145 10.62 -6.50 -2.28
C PRO A 145 10.84 -7.17 -3.65
N ARG A 146 9.78 -7.24 -4.46
CA ARG A 146 9.89 -7.58 -5.88
C ARG A 146 10.35 -6.36 -6.67
N GLY A 147 11.27 -6.56 -7.61
CA GLY A 147 11.69 -5.50 -8.52
C GLY A 147 10.57 -5.01 -9.43
N GLY A 148 10.80 -3.89 -10.11
CA GLY A 148 9.88 -3.31 -11.08
C GLY A 148 8.68 -2.58 -10.48
N SER A 149 8.49 -2.63 -9.16
CA SER A 149 7.51 -1.82 -8.43
C SER A 149 8.21 -0.76 -7.60
N ASP A 150 7.55 0.38 -7.46
CA ASP A 150 7.99 1.43 -6.55
C ASP A 150 7.70 1.05 -5.11
N ILE A 151 8.39 1.73 -4.19
CA ILE A 151 8.24 1.56 -2.76
C ILE A 151 7.81 2.89 -2.15
N LEU A 152 6.86 2.84 -1.22
CA LEU A 152 6.34 4.01 -0.53
C LEU A 152 6.60 3.91 0.97
N VAL A 153 7.21 4.92 1.55
CA VAL A 153 7.41 5.07 2.99
C VAL A 153 6.55 6.21 3.51
N LEU A 154 5.81 5.97 4.58
CA LEU A 154 4.90 6.92 5.22
C LEU A 154 5.24 7.02 6.70
N ARG A 155 5.27 8.24 7.23
CA ARG A 155 5.57 8.51 8.64
C ARG A 155 4.61 9.54 9.19
N TYR A 156 3.99 9.23 10.33
CA TYR A 156 2.97 10.07 10.95
C TYR A 156 2.70 9.64 12.40
N LEU A 157 2.02 10.48 13.17
CA LEU A 157 1.42 10.10 14.45
C LEU A 157 0.06 9.46 14.18
N ALA A 158 -0.23 8.31 14.80
CA ALA A 158 -1.51 7.64 14.70
C ALA A 158 -2.66 8.60 15.06
N PRO A 159 -3.88 8.41 14.51
CA PRO A 159 -5.01 9.26 14.86
C PRO A 159 -5.46 9.06 16.32
N GLU A 160 -5.19 7.90 16.90
CA GLU A 160 -5.47 7.61 18.30
C GLU A 160 -4.50 8.34 19.23
N SER A 161 -5.05 9.04 20.21
CA SER A 161 -4.29 9.84 21.16
C SER A 161 -4.82 9.73 22.58
N VAL A 162 -3.96 10.08 23.52
CA VAL A 162 -4.24 10.04 24.96
C VAL A 162 -3.80 11.37 25.60
N PRO A 163 -4.68 12.05 26.34
CA PRO A 163 -4.31 13.27 27.06
C PRO A 163 -3.37 12.95 28.21
N ILE A 164 -2.26 13.71 28.30
CA ILE A 164 -1.35 13.57 29.42
C ILE A 164 -1.91 14.30 30.66
N THR A 165 -1.76 13.66 31.81
CA THR A 165 -2.26 14.14 33.12
C THR A 165 -1.13 14.73 33.95
N THR A 166 0.04 14.08 33.93
CA THR A 166 1.26 14.56 34.59
C THR A 166 2.45 14.38 33.65
N LEU A 167 3.40 15.31 33.72
CA LEU A 167 4.62 15.29 32.93
C LEU A 167 5.81 15.61 33.83
N THR A 168 6.69 14.64 34.01
CA THR A 168 8.00 14.87 34.63
C THR A 168 9.01 15.02 33.50
N SER A 169 9.61 16.21 33.37
CA SER A 169 10.57 16.49 32.28
C SER A 169 12.01 16.44 32.79
N GLY A 170 12.91 15.93 31.96
CA GLY A 170 14.34 15.81 32.27
C GLY A 170 15.12 15.17 31.13
N SER A 171 16.29 14.60 31.42
CA SER A 171 17.03 13.75 30.46
C SER A 171 16.23 12.50 30.09
N THR A 172 15.48 11.95 31.05
CA THR A 172 14.39 10.99 30.83
C THR A 172 13.10 11.65 31.27
N SER A 173 12.17 11.83 30.34
CA SER A 173 10.86 12.39 30.65
C SER A 173 9.81 11.29 30.82
N VAL A 174 8.83 11.49 31.70
CA VAL A 174 7.73 10.54 31.94
C VAL A 174 6.41 11.27 31.74
N ALA A 175 5.63 10.83 30.76
CA ALA A 175 4.29 11.31 30.49
C ALA A 175 3.27 10.29 31.04
N SER A 176 2.51 10.67 32.06
CA SER A 176 1.50 9.79 32.67
C SER A 176 0.09 10.18 32.24
N PHE A 177 -0.80 9.21 32.13
CA PHE A 177 -2.17 9.35 31.65
C PHE A 177 -3.09 8.30 32.29
N ASP A 178 -4.40 8.43 32.08
CA ASP A 178 -5.36 7.42 32.49
C ASP A 178 -5.07 6.08 31.78
N ALA A 179 -4.93 5.00 32.56
CA ALA A 179 -4.56 3.69 32.04
C ALA A 179 -5.61 3.11 31.07
N THR A 180 -6.89 3.43 31.25
CA THR A 180 -7.97 2.98 30.37
C THR A 180 -7.87 3.67 29.02
N ALA A 181 -7.67 4.99 29.01
CA ALA A 181 -7.42 5.77 27.81
C ALA A 181 -6.11 5.34 27.11
N GLY A 182 -5.09 4.97 27.89
CA GLY A 182 -3.80 4.44 27.44
C GLY A 182 -3.90 3.26 26.46
N ARG A 183 -4.95 2.42 26.57
CA ARG A 183 -5.18 1.27 25.69
C ARG A 183 -5.22 1.64 24.21
N ARG A 184 -5.62 2.87 23.88
CA ARG A 184 -5.62 3.41 22.51
C ARG A 184 -4.25 3.35 21.84
N LEU A 185 -3.16 3.51 22.60
CA LEU A 185 -1.79 3.44 22.07
C LEU A 185 -1.41 2.01 21.63
N THR A 186 -2.14 1.00 22.11
CA THR A 186 -1.91 -0.42 21.80
C THR A 186 -2.88 -1.00 20.74
N GLU A 187 -3.76 -0.16 20.17
CA GLU A 187 -4.72 -0.60 19.15
C GLU A 187 -4.06 -0.80 17.77
N GLY A 188 -4.81 -1.26 16.76
CA GLY A 188 -4.29 -1.34 15.39
C GLY A 188 -3.16 -2.37 15.17
N GLY A 189 -3.13 -3.43 16.00
CA GLY A 189 -2.19 -4.55 15.87
C GLY A 189 -0.85 -4.36 16.58
N GLN A 190 -0.65 -3.25 17.31
CA GLN A 190 0.61 -2.96 17.99
C GLN A 190 0.48 -3.11 19.51
N ALA A 191 0.67 -4.33 20.02
CA ALA A 191 0.52 -4.62 21.46
C ALA A 191 1.61 -3.99 22.34
N SER A 192 2.81 -3.77 21.80
CA SER A 192 3.97 -3.26 22.53
C SER A 192 4.60 -2.07 21.79
N PRO A 193 3.93 -0.91 21.73
CA PRO A 193 4.46 0.27 21.07
C PRO A 193 5.72 0.76 21.77
N ASN A 194 6.70 1.19 20.98
CA ASN A 194 7.99 1.67 21.46
C ASN A 194 8.42 3.00 20.80
N LEU A 195 7.53 3.57 20.00
CA LEU A 195 7.74 4.81 19.27
C LEU A 195 6.52 5.70 19.46
N PHE A 196 6.76 6.93 19.91
CA PHE A 196 5.71 7.84 20.34
C PHE A 196 5.95 9.23 19.80
N GLY A 197 4.87 9.98 19.66
CA GLY A 197 4.90 11.43 19.51
C GLY A 197 4.14 12.08 20.64
N ILE A 198 4.67 13.16 21.19
CA ILE A 198 3.90 14.09 22.01
C ILE A 198 3.71 15.36 21.20
N ALA A 199 2.49 15.89 21.20
CA ALA A 199 2.17 17.09 20.46
C ALA A 199 1.11 17.93 21.17
N ASP A 200 1.19 19.23 20.96
CA ASP A 200 0.11 20.19 21.17
C ASP A 200 -0.09 21.00 19.87
N CYS A 201 -0.73 22.17 19.93
CA CYS A 201 -0.97 23.00 18.74
C CYS A 201 0.23 23.89 18.35
N ALA A 202 1.32 23.87 19.12
CA ALA A 202 2.55 24.59 18.84
C ALA A 202 3.69 23.64 18.45
N HIS A 203 3.89 22.57 19.23
CA HIS A 203 5.05 21.71 19.13
C HIS A 203 4.68 20.24 18.88
N ALA A 204 5.61 19.51 18.26
CA ALA A 204 5.54 18.07 18.11
C ALA A 204 6.94 17.46 18.30
N THR A 205 7.04 16.41 19.12
CA THR A 205 8.30 15.70 19.37
C THR A 205 8.08 14.21 19.21
N VAL A 206 8.86 13.58 18.31
CA VAL A 206 8.88 12.13 18.10
C VAL A 206 10.09 11.51 18.77
N PHE A 207 9.86 10.45 19.54
CA PHE A 207 10.89 9.82 20.36
C PHE A 207 10.67 8.31 20.51
N LYS A 208 11.75 7.59 20.80
CA LYS A 208 11.71 6.20 21.28
C LYS A 208 11.28 6.20 22.75
N GLY A 209 10.36 5.32 23.14
CA GLY A 209 9.85 5.28 24.51
C GLY A 209 9.44 3.89 24.96
N ALA A 210 9.29 3.72 26.27
CA ALA A 210 8.76 2.51 26.88
C ALA A 210 7.32 2.76 27.35
N TYR A 211 6.38 1.96 26.86
CA TYR A 211 5.00 1.98 27.31
C TYR A 211 4.80 1.10 28.53
N GLU A 212 4.12 1.65 29.53
CA GLU A 212 3.58 0.93 30.67
C GLU A 212 2.12 1.37 30.87
N SER A 213 1.32 0.55 31.56
CA SER A 213 -0.07 0.92 31.83
C SER A 213 -0.13 2.27 32.57
N GLY A 214 -0.70 3.29 31.93
CA GLY A 214 -0.84 4.64 32.47
C GLY A 214 0.36 5.57 32.30
N LYS A 215 1.44 5.18 31.61
CA LYS A 215 2.56 6.09 31.31
C LYS A 215 3.40 5.68 30.10
N VAL A 216 4.12 6.66 29.55
CA VAL A 216 5.22 6.44 28.62
C VAL A 216 6.48 7.12 29.16
N THR A 217 7.58 6.37 29.15
CA THR A 217 8.91 6.87 29.52
C THR A 217 9.73 7.17 28.27
N ALA A 218 10.14 8.43 28.11
CA ALA A 218 10.93 8.94 26.99
C ALA A 218 12.41 9.09 27.41
N ASN A 219 13.22 8.07 27.11
CA ASN A 219 14.64 8.09 27.44
C ASN A 219 15.42 9.02 26.50
N GLY A 220 16.29 9.86 27.05
CA GLY A 220 17.11 10.80 26.26
C GLY A 220 16.31 11.92 25.58
N THR A 221 15.05 12.14 25.98
CA THR A 221 14.17 13.14 25.39
C THR A 221 13.63 14.05 26.48
N ASN A 222 13.95 15.34 26.37
CA ASN A 222 13.41 16.37 27.25
C ASN A 222 12.08 16.90 26.70
N LEU A 223 11.01 16.76 27.49
CA LEU A 223 9.66 17.18 27.14
C LEU A 223 9.22 18.46 27.85
N SER A 224 10.15 19.26 28.39
CA SER A 224 9.84 20.48 29.17
C SER A 224 9.12 21.58 28.38
N LYS A 225 9.06 21.48 27.04
CA LYS A 225 8.28 22.38 26.18
C LYS A 225 6.76 22.15 26.27
N TYR A 226 6.33 20.99 26.77
CA TYR A 226 4.92 20.62 26.86
C TYR A 226 4.34 20.90 28.24
N SER A 227 3.05 21.22 28.28
CA SER A 227 2.30 21.38 29.52
C SER A 227 1.03 20.52 29.53
N THR A 228 0.67 20.02 30.71
CA THR A 228 -0.54 19.23 30.93
C THR A 228 -1.75 20.14 31.18
N ARG A 229 -2.96 19.58 31.17
CA ARG A 229 -4.17 20.32 31.55
C ARG A 229 -4.10 20.81 33.01
N PRO A 230 -4.66 22.00 33.33
CA PRO A 230 -5.49 22.85 32.48
C PRO A 230 -4.73 23.91 31.66
N SER A 231 -3.43 24.14 31.93
CA SER A 231 -2.64 25.18 31.26
C SER A 231 -2.19 24.80 29.85
N GLY A 232 -2.12 23.50 29.55
CA GLY A 232 -1.77 22.95 28.25
C GLY A 232 -2.72 21.86 27.75
N GLN A 233 -2.45 21.39 26.54
CA GLN A 233 -3.27 20.40 25.85
C GLN A 233 -2.43 19.30 25.20
N ALA A 234 -1.25 19.02 25.74
CA ALA A 234 -0.39 17.99 25.18
C ALA A 234 -1.09 16.62 25.16
N LEU A 235 -0.96 15.95 24.03
CA LEU A 235 -1.48 14.63 23.75
C LEU A 235 -0.30 13.73 23.38
N ILE A 236 -0.34 12.48 23.83
CA ILE A 236 0.58 11.45 23.39
C ILE A 236 -0.09 10.56 22.34
N TYR A 237 0.68 10.22 21.32
CA TYR A 237 0.31 9.44 20.16
C TYR A 237 1.31 8.30 19.99
N ARG A 238 0.87 7.21 19.38
CA ARG A 238 1.81 6.26 18.77
C ARG A 238 2.37 6.89 17.50
N ALA A 239 3.66 6.77 17.26
CA ALA A 239 4.27 7.17 16.00
C ALA A 239 4.38 5.94 15.07
N GLU A 240 3.97 6.11 13.82
CA GLU A 240 3.94 5.07 12.78
C GLU A 240 4.97 5.41 11.71
N SER A 241 5.77 4.42 11.34
CA SER A 241 6.61 4.45 10.14
C SER A 241 6.33 3.17 9.37
N LEU A 242 5.72 3.33 8.20
CA LEU A 242 5.21 2.25 7.36
C LEU A 242 5.95 2.24 6.03
N VAL A 243 6.23 1.06 5.52
CA VAL A 243 6.68 0.86 4.15
C VAL A 243 5.71 -0.04 3.41
N TYR A 244 5.25 0.41 2.25
CA TYR A 244 4.44 -0.33 1.29
C TYR A 244 5.29 -0.74 0.10
N TYR A 245 5.19 -1.99 -0.29
CA TYR A 245 5.92 -2.56 -1.41
C TYR A 245 5.20 -3.78 -1.97
N VAL A 246 5.51 -4.16 -3.19
CA VAL A 246 5.05 -5.44 -3.74
C VAL A 246 6.05 -6.53 -3.35
N GLY A 247 5.59 -7.56 -2.66
CA GLY A 247 6.38 -8.73 -2.25
C GLY A 247 5.90 -10.01 -2.92
N THR A 248 6.37 -11.15 -2.41
CA THR A 248 5.89 -12.49 -2.78
C THR A 248 5.35 -13.15 -1.52
N SER A 249 4.11 -13.65 -1.57
CA SER A 249 3.49 -14.34 -0.44
C SER A 249 4.26 -15.61 -0.11
N ALA A 250 4.56 -15.80 1.17
CA ALA A 250 5.24 -17.01 1.63
C ALA A 250 4.33 -18.25 1.53
N ALA A 251 3.01 -18.06 1.56
CA ALA A 251 2.04 -19.14 1.52
C ALA A 251 1.68 -19.59 0.10
N SER A 252 1.43 -18.64 -0.81
CA SER A 252 0.94 -18.93 -2.17
C SER A 252 2.00 -18.76 -3.25
N GLY A 253 3.11 -18.06 -2.99
CA GLY A 253 4.10 -17.68 -4.01
C GLY A 253 3.61 -16.57 -4.94
N GLU A 254 2.45 -16.00 -4.65
CA GLU A 254 1.81 -14.96 -5.45
C GLU A 254 2.36 -13.57 -5.13
N PRO A 255 2.37 -12.62 -6.08
CA PRO A 255 2.67 -11.24 -5.77
C PRO A 255 1.61 -10.67 -4.83
N VAL A 256 2.02 -9.84 -3.90
CA VAL A 256 1.16 -9.35 -2.82
C VAL A 256 1.58 -7.93 -2.45
N LEU A 257 0.60 -7.06 -2.17
CA LEU A 257 0.87 -5.79 -1.53
C LEU A 257 1.22 -6.05 -0.06
N MET A 258 2.45 -5.72 0.30
CA MET A 258 2.98 -5.87 1.65
C MET A 258 2.98 -4.53 2.38
N ARG A 259 2.88 -4.59 3.69
CA ARG A 259 3.19 -3.46 4.58
C ARG A 259 4.09 -3.91 5.71
N ALA A 260 5.20 -3.22 5.95
CA ALA A 260 6.00 -3.40 7.16
C ALA A 260 5.96 -2.14 8.02
N ARG A 261 5.92 -2.32 9.34
CA ARG A 261 6.00 -1.22 10.32
C ARG A 261 7.38 -1.17 10.93
N SER A 262 7.87 0.00 11.29
CA SER A 262 9.14 0.10 12.01
C SER A 262 9.07 -0.70 13.31
N ASN A 263 10.17 -1.38 13.64
CA ASN A 263 10.29 -2.08 14.92
C ASN A 263 10.67 -1.13 16.09
N GLY A 264 10.68 0.19 15.88
CA GLY A 264 11.10 1.20 16.86
C GLY A 264 12.61 1.32 17.06
N ALA A 265 13.39 0.56 16.30
CA ALA A 265 14.83 0.66 16.16
C ALA A 265 15.17 1.02 14.71
N ASP A 266 16.28 0.52 14.20
CA ASP A 266 16.84 0.97 12.93
C ASP A 266 16.38 0.07 11.75
N ASP A 267 15.26 -0.66 11.94
CA ASP A 267 14.73 -1.61 10.96
C ASP A 267 13.18 -1.65 10.93
N TYR A 268 12.63 -2.43 10.02
CA TYR A 268 11.22 -2.78 9.96
C TYR A 268 10.98 -4.16 10.61
N ALA A 269 9.81 -4.32 11.23
CA ALA A 269 9.33 -5.59 11.75
C ALA A 269 8.91 -6.54 10.61
N THR A 270 8.50 -7.75 10.96
CA THR A 270 7.96 -8.72 10.00
C THR A 270 6.82 -8.09 9.19
N PRO A 271 6.87 -8.18 7.86
CA PRO A 271 5.87 -7.56 7.00
C PRO A 271 4.52 -8.30 7.06
N GLU A 272 3.46 -7.53 6.94
CA GLU A 272 2.06 -7.97 6.84
C GLU A 272 1.68 -8.15 5.37
N GLU A 273 1.12 -9.30 5.01
CA GLU A 273 0.49 -9.51 3.70
C GLU A 273 -0.89 -8.84 3.70
N LEU A 274 -1.10 -7.82 2.85
CA LEU A 274 -2.37 -7.07 2.81
C LEU A 274 -3.31 -7.60 1.74
N VAL A 275 -2.83 -7.66 0.49
CA VAL A 275 -3.66 -7.99 -0.67
C VAL A 275 -2.88 -8.80 -1.68
N GLU A 276 -3.25 -10.06 -1.84
CA GLU A 276 -2.67 -10.95 -2.85
C GLU A 276 -3.10 -10.52 -4.27
N GLY A 277 -2.29 -10.83 -5.28
CA GLY A 277 -2.55 -10.56 -6.68
C GLY A 277 -2.14 -9.16 -7.14
N ILE A 278 -1.55 -8.31 -6.28
CA ILE A 278 -0.98 -7.03 -6.69
C ILE A 278 0.42 -7.28 -7.26
N GLU A 279 0.53 -7.33 -8.59
CA GLU A 279 1.75 -7.69 -9.32
C GLU A 279 2.71 -6.53 -9.50
N ASN A 280 2.20 -5.30 -9.55
CA ASN A 280 3.01 -4.11 -9.71
C ASN A 280 2.37 -2.89 -9.04
N MET A 281 3.19 -1.99 -8.49
CA MET A 281 2.79 -0.70 -7.95
C MET A 281 3.71 0.40 -8.50
N GLN A 282 3.12 1.48 -9.00
CA GLN A 282 3.78 2.66 -9.58
C GLN A 282 3.29 3.91 -8.87
N LEU A 283 4.16 4.90 -8.69
CA LEU A 283 3.89 6.11 -7.91
C LEU A 283 4.32 7.37 -8.67
N LEU A 284 3.46 8.38 -8.68
CA LEU A 284 3.83 9.74 -9.06
C LEU A 284 3.56 10.69 -7.91
N PHE A 285 4.50 11.59 -7.64
CA PHE A 285 4.45 12.54 -6.54
C PHE A 285 4.14 13.93 -7.09
N GLY A 286 3.04 14.52 -6.62
CA GLY A 286 2.67 15.89 -6.91
C GLY A 286 3.39 16.86 -5.99
N LEU A 287 4.12 17.80 -6.58
CA LEU A 287 4.97 18.76 -5.86
C LEU A 287 4.32 20.14 -5.79
N ASP A 288 4.39 20.75 -4.60
CA ASP A 288 4.04 22.14 -4.37
C ASP A 288 4.88 23.07 -5.26
N GLN A 289 4.24 24.15 -5.72
CA GLN A 289 4.86 25.19 -6.54
C GLN A 289 6.05 25.87 -5.86
N THR A 290 6.09 25.92 -4.54
CA THR A 290 7.23 26.47 -3.80
C THR A 290 8.39 25.47 -3.79
N ASP A 291 9.41 25.72 -4.61
CA ASP A 291 10.60 24.86 -4.73
C ASP A 291 11.48 24.85 -3.48
N ASN A 292 11.62 26.01 -2.83
CA ASN A 292 12.45 26.20 -1.64
C ASN A 292 11.59 26.70 -0.49
N MET A 293 10.95 25.76 0.20
CA MET A 293 10.07 26.06 1.34
C MET A 293 10.88 26.66 2.49
N SER A 294 10.41 27.78 3.03
CA SER A 294 10.95 28.42 4.23
C SER A 294 9.82 29.12 5.02
N THR A 295 10.16 29.75 6.14
CA THR A 295 9.21 30.60 6.89
C THR A 295 8.81 31.86 6.11
N THR A 296 9.65 32.33 5.19
CA THR A 296 9.40 33.50 4.34
C THR A 296 8.80 33.15 2.98
N SER A 297 8.99 31.90 2.54
CA SER A 297 8.40 31.31 1.33
C SER A 297 7.68 30.01 1.71
N PRO A 298 6.50 30.10 2.35
CA PRO A 298 5.75 28.92 2.74
C PRO A 298 5.21 28.16 1.50
N PRO A 299 4.85 26.88 1.65
CA PRO A 299 4.13 26.16 0.60
C PRO A 299 2.77 26.81 0.36
N VAL A 300 2.33 26.79 -0.90
CA VAL A 300 1.08 27.45 -1.31
C VAL A 300 -0.11 26.49 -1.40
N GLY A 301 0.11 25.18 -1.30
CA GLY A 301 -0.89 24.14 -1.47
C GLY A 301 -1.22 23.81 -2.95
N ASN A 302 -0.61 24.52 -3.89
CA ASN A 302 -0.82 24.33 -5.32
C ASN A 302 0.17 23.32 -5.89
N ILE A 303 -0.35 22.18 -6.35
CA ILE A 303 0.44 21.15 -7.03
C ILE A 303 0.68 21.61 -8.47
N SER A 304 1.94 21.89 -8.81
CA SER A 304 2.33 22.46 -10.12
C SER A 304 3.00 21.45 -11.05
N SER A 305 3.58 20.39 -10.49
CA SER A 305 4.30 19.37 -11.25
C SER A 305 4.11 17.98 -10.62
N GLN A 306 4.34 16.96 -11.44
CA GLN A 306 4.36 15.56 -11.03
C GLN A 306 5.72 14.97 -11.37
N ALA A 307 6.24 14.12 -10.47
CA ALA A 307 7.56 13.53 -10.60
C ALA A 307 7.55 12.08 -10.11
N VAL A 308 8.34 11.22 -10.75
CA VAL A 308 8.74 9.93 -10.17
C VAL A 308 9.63 10.14 -8.96
N ALA A 309 9.77 9.13 -8.09
CA ALA A 309 10.53 9.30 -6.85
C ALA A 309 11.99 9.75 -7.09
N SER A 310 12.63 9.25 -8.14
CA SER A 310 14.01 9.63 -8.50
C SER A 310 14.15 11.08 -8.95
N ASP A 311 13.09 11.69 -9.48
CA ASP A 311 13.07 13.11 -9.88
C ASP A 311 12.72 14.02 -8.69
N VAL A 312 12.10 13.50 -7.61
CA VAL A 312 11.91 14.22 -6.35
C VAL A 312 13.25 14.38 -5.64
N SER A 313 13.90 13.25 -5.32
CA SER A 313 15.30 13.21 -4.85
C SER A 313 15.77 11.76 -4.69
N THR A 314 17.03 11.51 -5.03
CA THR A 314 17.77 10.26 -4.71
C THR A 314 18.78 10.44 -3.57
N GLY A 315 18.92 11.66 -3.04
CA GLY A 315 19.86 11.98 -1.97
C GLY A 315 19.40 11.48 -0.60
N THR A 316 20.35 11.38 0.33
CA THR A 316 20.10 10.94 1.72
C THR A 316 20.53 12.01 2.73
N ASP A 317 20.07 13.25 2.53
CA ASP A 317 20.48 14.43 3.28
C ASP A 317 19.32 15.42 3.50
N ALA A 318 19.60 16.51 4.20
CA ALA A 318 18.60 17.55 4.49
C ALA A 318 18.05 18.25 3.22
N VAL A 319 18.79 18.25 2.10
CA VAL A 319 18.32 18.81 0.82
C VAL A 319 17.28 17.89 0.22
N ALA A 320 17.52 16.58 0.25
CA ALA A 320 16.52 15.58 -0.13
C ALA A 320 15.27 15.67 0.75
N ALA A 321 15.44 15.83 2.07
CA ALA A 321 14.32 16.04 2.98
C ALA A 321 13.46 17.24 2.60
N ALA A 322 14.08 18.35 2.17
CA ALA A 322 13.38 19.53 1.72
C ALA A 322 12.54 19.28 0.45
N GLN A 323 13.05 18.51 -0.52
CA GLN A 323 12.28 18.15 -1.72
C GLN A 323 11.08 17.25 -1.38
N TRP A 324 11.27 16.25 -0.52
CA TRP A 324 10.18 15.37 -0.08
C TRP A 324 9.10 16.09 0.74
N ARG A 325 9.41 17.22 1.39
CA ARG A 325 8.41 18.07 2.08
C ARG A 325 7.45 18.78 1.13
N ARG A 326 7.83 18.97 -0.13
CA ARG A 326 6.98 19.57 -1.17
C ARG A 326 5.86 18.65 -1.66
N VAL A 327 5.98 17.35 -1.39
CA VAL A 327 4.97 16.37 -1.82
C VAL A 327 3.67 16.63 -1.06
N GLY A 328 2.64 17.07 -1.79
CA GLY A 328 1.28 17.29 -1.28
C GLY A 328 0.24 16.34 -1.87
N GLN A 329 0.61 15.55 -2.88
CA GLN A 329 -0.26 14.59 -3.56
C GLN A 329 0.55 13.37 -4.02
N VAL A 330 -0.09 12.20 -4.05
CA VAL A 330 0.45 10.96 -4.62
C VAL A 330 -0.57 10.38 -5.57
N GLN A 331 -0.15 10.01 -6.77
CA GLN A 331 -0.91 9.13 -7.64
C GLN A 331 -0.36 7.73 -7.50
N VAL A 332 -1.25 6.76 -7.29
CA VAL A 332 -0.89 5.36 -7.15
C VAL A 332 -1.52 4.59 -8.30
N GLY A 333 -0.68 3.89 -9.06
CA GLY A 333 -1.08 2.97 -10.10
C GLY A 333 -0.74 1.55 -9.69
N ILE A 334 -1.70 0.63 -9.77
CA ILE A 334 -1.47 -0.78 -9.45
C ILE A 334 -1.89 -1.68 -10.61
N LEU A 335 -1.13 -2.76 -10.82
CA LEU A 335 -1.50 -3.87 -11.69
C LEU A 335 -1.96 -5.03 -10.79
N ALA A 336 -3.25 -5.35 -10.83
CA ALA A 336 -3.80 -6.52 -10.16
C ALA A 336 -3.96 -7.67 -11.16
N ARG A 337 -3.72 -8.89 -10.69
CA ARG A 337 -3.91 -10.13 -11.46
C ARG A 337 -4.86 -11.09 -10.75
N SER A 338 -5.54 -11.93 -11.52
CA SER A 338 -6.34 -13.02 -10.96
C SER A 338 -5.44 -14.03 -10.21
N PRO A 339 -5.91 -14.58 -9.09
CA PRO A 339 -5.13 -15.55 -8.30
C PRO A 339 -4.93 -16.88 -9.06
N THR A 340 -5.92 -17.27 -9.86
CA THR A 340 -5.88 -18.46 -10.71
C THR A 340 -5.82 -18.07 -12.20
N PRO A 341 -5.23 -18.92 -13.06
CA PRO A 341 -5.33 -18.76 -14.50
C PRO A 341 -6.79 -18.83 -14.96
N SER A 342 -7.27 -17.75 -15.57
CA SER A 342 -8.51 -17.71 -16.33
C SER A 342 -8.20 -18.25 -17.73
N ALA A 343 -8.59 -19.48 -18.05
CA ALA A 343 -8.26 -20.20 -19.31
C ALA A 343 -8.79 -19.56 -20.62
N ALA A 344 -9.09 -18.26 -20.64
CA ALA A 344 -9.42 -17.54 -21.85
C ALA A 344 -8.12 -17.17 -22.58
N GLU A 345 -7.90 -17.77 -23.75
CA GLU A 345 -6.96 -17.23 -24.73
C GLU A 345 -7.37 -15.79 -25.04
N ARG A 346 -6.54 -14.82 -24.63
CA ARG A 346 -6.75 -13.44 -25.05
C ARG A 346 -6.57 -13.42 -26.57
N PRO A 347 -7.52 -12.84 -27.34
CA PRO A 347 -7.39 -12.82 -28.79
C PRO A 347 -6.04 -12.20 -29.17
N ALA A 348 -5.35 -12.80 -30.14
CA ALA A 348 -4.02 -12.37 -30.63
C ALA A 348 -3.99 -10.88 -31.03
N ASN A 349 -5.16 -10.26 -31.21
CA ASN A 349 -5.38 -8.89 -31.61
C ASN A 349 -5.77 -7.97 -30.43
N ALA A 350 -5.47 -8.32 -29.18
CA ALA A 350 -5.77 -7.46 -28.04
C ALA A 350 -5.02 -6.11 -28.18
N VAL A 351 -5.77 -5.09 -28.57
CA VAL A 351 -5.25 -3.83 -29.13
C VAL A 351 -4.41 -3.00 -28.13
N ARG A 352 -4.52 -3.25 -26.81
CA ARG A 352 -3.74 -2.52 -25.80
C ARG A 352 -3.31 -3.38 -24.61
N ASN A 353 -2.05 -3.24 -24.23
CA ASN A 353 -1.54 -3.70 -22.94
C ASN A 353 -2.22 -2.92 -21.80
N PRO A 354 -2.46 -3.54 -20.63
CA PRO A 354 -2.86 -2.78 -19.46
C PRO A 354 -1.78 -1.75 -19.14
N SER A 355 -2.20 -0.58 -18.64
CA SER A 355 -1.27 0.50 -18.31
C SER A 355 -1.70 1.23 -17.04
N ALA A 356 -0.73 1.62 -16.23
CA ALA A 356 -0.94 2.43 -15.03
C ALA A 356 0.07 3.58 -15.00
N LEU A 357 -0.39 4.81 -14.76
CA LEU A 357 0.41 6.04 -14.67
C LEU A 357 1.36 6.25 -15.86
N GLY A 358 0.94 5.88 -17.07
CA GLY A 358 1.77 5.98 -18.28
C GLY A 358 2.80 4.87 -18.46
N ILE A 359 2.76 3.83 -17.62
CA ILE A 359 3.56 2.60 -17.76
C ILE A 359 2.71 1.52 -18.40
N SER A 360 3.13 1.02 -19.57
CA SER A 360 2.47 -0.09 -20.27
C SER A 360 3.06 -1.43 -19.84
N PHE A 361 2.21 -2.40 -19.53
CA PHE A 361 2.61 -3.76 -19.15
C PHE A 361 2.49 -4.71 -20.34
N ALA A 362 3.59 -4.87 -21.08
CA ALA A 362 3.71 -5.79 -22.20
C ALA A 362 3.51 -7.25 -21.76
N GLN A 363 2.95 -8.04 -22.67
CA GLN A 363 2.64 -9.45 -22.42
C GLN A 363 3.90 -10.25 -22.09
N PRO A 364 3.78 -11.28 -21.23
CA PRO A 364 4.89 -12.18 -20.95
C PRO A 364 5.28 -12.97 -22.22
N THR A 365 6.53 -13.43 -22.27
CA THR A 365 7.02 -14.30 -23.36
C THR A 365 6.29 -15.63 -23.41
N GLN A 366 5.77 -16.12 -22.27
CA GLN A 366 4.84 -17.24 -22.19
C GLN A 366 3.57 -16.80 -21.46
N ALA A 367 2.40 -17.06 -22.05
CA ALA A 367 1.13 -16.71 -21.45
C ALA A 367 0.87 -17.55 -20.18
N ASP A 368 0.63 -16.87 -19.06
CA ASP A 368 0.31 -17.51 -17.78
C ASP A 368 -1.20 -17.69 -17.55
N GLY A 369 -2.01 -17.29 -18.52
CA GLY A 369 -3.47 -17.38 -18.47
C GLY A 369 -4.11 -16.48 -17.40
N ARG A 370 -3.38 -15.54 -16.79
CA ARG A 370 -3.95 -14.69 -15.73
C ARG A 370 -4.60 -13.44 -16.29
N TYR A 371 -5.80 -13.16 -15.83
CA TYR A 371 -6.47 -11.90 -16.09
C TYR A 371 -5.77 -10.78 -15.32
N ARG A 372 -5.59 -9.62 -15.97
CA ARG A 372 -4.93 -8.46 -15.37
C ARG A 372 -5.72 -7.21 -15.61
N MET A 373 -5.81 -6.37 -14.59
CA MET A 373 -6.46 -5.06 -14.65
C MET A 373 -5.65 -4.04 -13.86
N THR A 374 -5.65 -2.81 -14.35
CA THR A 374 -4.95 -1.68 -13.74
C THR A 374 -5.92 -0.74 -13.05
N TYR A 375 -5.51 -0.22 -11.91
CA TYR A 375 -6.26 0.79 -11.17
C TYR A 375 -5.36 1.96 -10.84
N GLU A 376 -5.93 3.15 -10.89
CA GLU A 376 -5.23 4.39 -10.54
C GLU A 376 -6.07 5.16 -9.53
N SER A 377 -5.41 5.77 -8.55
CA SER A 377 -6.04 6.71 -7.63
C SER A 377 -5.12 7.89 -7.39
N THR A 378 -5.71 9.07 -7.30
CA THR A 378 -5.01 10.30 -6.93
C THR A 378 -5.40 10.67 -5.51
N ILE A 379 -4.41 10.74 -4.62
CA ILE A 379 -4.60 10.90 -3.18
C ILE A 379 -3.86 12.15 -2.73
N ALA A 380 -4.63 13.13 -2.27
CA ALA A 380 -4.11 14.30 -1.58
C ALA A 380 -3.63 13.93 -0.17
N LEU A 381 -2.48 14.48 0.25
CA LEU A 381 -2.02 14.38 1.63
C LEU A 381 -2.80 15.38 2.48
N ARG A 382 -3.74 14.89 3.29
CA ARG A 382 -4.63 15.73 4.10
C ARG A 382 -3.86 16.68 5.00
N ASN A 383 -2.74 16.23 5.54
CA ASN A 383 -1.90 17.01 6.44
C ASN A 383 -0.87 17.88 5.68
N ARG A 384 -1.01 18.10 4.37
CA ARG A 384 -0.05 18.94 3.61
C ARG A 384 -0.69 19.87 2.59
N LEU A 385 -2.01 19.89 2.53
CA LEU A 385 -2.73 20.91 1.76
C LEU A 385 -3.11 22.04 2.71
N PHE A 386 -2.49 23.20 2.52
CA PHE A 386 -2.93 24.43 3.16
C PHE A 386 -4.21 24.93 2.49
N GLY A 387 -5.22 25.28 3.29
CA GLY A 387 -6.38 26.04 2.81
C GLY A 387 -7.54 25.24 2.21
N ASN A 388 -8.13 24.32 2.97
CA ASN A 388 -9.55 23.97 2.81
C ASN A 388 -10.26 23.98 4.16
#